data_AF-A0A6J4IA04-F1
#
_entry.id   AF-A0A6J4IA04-F1
#
_cell.length_a   1.000
_cell.length_b   1.000
_cell.length_c   1.000
_cell.angle_alpha   90.00
_cell.angle_beta   90.00
_cell.angle_gamma   90.00
#
_symmetry.space_group_name_H-M   'P 1'
#
loop_
_entity.id
_entity.type
_entity.pdbx_description
1 polymer ?
#
loop_
_entity_poly.entity_id
_entity_poly.type
_entity_poly.pdbx_seq_one_letter_code
_entity_poly.pdbx_strand_id
1 'polypeptide(L)' 'MARKKVTIVGVGMVGGTTAQRLAERGYADIVMVDVVPDLAKGKALDLAEA' A
#
# COMPACT_ATOMS: atom_id res chain seq x y z
N MET A 1 17.78 -2.61 -13.09
CA MET A 1 17.60 -3.21 -11.75
C MET A 1 16.13 -3.55 -11.56
N ALA A 2 15.80 -4.64 -10.87
CA ALA A 2 14.41 -4.92 -10.51
C ALA A 2 13.85 -3.82 -9.59
N ARG A 3 12.58 -3.42 -9.78
CA ARG A 3 11.91 -2.47 -8.90
C ARG A 3 11.85 -3.04 -7.48
N LYS A 4 12.09 -2.20 -6.47
CA LYS A 4 12.06 -2.64 -5.08
C LYS A 4 10.62 -2.99 -4.70
N LYS A 5 10.44 -4.05 -3.91
CA LYS A 5 9.14 -4.46 -3.39
C LYS A 5 9.04 -4.13 -1.90
N VAL A 6 7.98 -3.44 -1.49
CA VAL A 6 7.71 -3.09 -0.09
C VAL A 6 6.42 -3.75 0.34
N THR A 7 6.46 -4.50 1.44
CA THR A 7 5.28 -5.12 2.03
C THR A 7 4.89 -4.39 3.30
N ILE A 8 3.63 -3.97 3.40
CA ILE A 8 3.04 -3.33 4.58
C ILE A 8 2.09 -4.35 5.21
N VAL A 9 2.41 -4.76 6.44
CA VAL A 9 1.59 -5.66 7.26
C VAL A 9 0.87 -4.83 8.31
N GLY A 10 -0.45 -4.72 8.18
CA GLY A 10 -1.28 -3.78 8.94
C GLY A 10 -1.46 -2.45 8.20
N VAL A 11 -2.64 -2.26 7.62
CA VAL A 11 -3.02 -1.10 6.78
C VAL A 11 -4.01 -0.20 7.53
N GLY A 12 -3.77 0.01 8.82
CA GLY A 12 -4.47 1.00 9.64
C GLY A 12 -4.17 2.44 9.20
N MET A 13 -4.24 3.41 10.12
CA MET A 13 -3.94 4.81 9.79
C MET A 13 -2.50 4.99 9.33
N VAL A 14 -1.53 4.44 10.07
CA VAL A 14 -0.11 4.55 9.74
C VAL A 14 0.22 3.80 8.45
N GLY A 15 -0.14 2.52 8.36
CA GLY A 15 0.14 1.69 7.18
C GLY A 15 -0.49 2.25 5.91
N GLY A 16 -1.71 2.77 5.99
CA GLY A 16 -2.38 3.45 4.86
C GLY A 16 -1.63 4.70 4.41
N THR A 17 -1.24 5.59 5.34
CA THR A 17 -0.45 6.78 4.99
C THR A 17 0.93 6.41 4.44
N THR A 18 1.58 5.37 4.97
CA THR A 18 2.84 4.86 4.41
C THR A 18 2.64 4.39 2.97
N ALA A 19 1.58 3.63 2.68
CA ALA A 19 1.26 3.19 1.32
C ALA A 19 1.06 4.37 0.37
N GLN A 20 0.33 5.40 0.80
CA GLN A 20 0.13 6.63 0.02
C GLN A 20 1.45 7.33 -0.31
N ARG A 21 2.34 7.54 0.68
CA ARG A 21 3.64 8.18 0.45
C ARG A 21 4.55 7.36 -0.47
N LEU A 22 4.47 6.03 -0.41
CA LEU A 22 5.21 5.16 -1.30
C LEU A 22 4.66 5.23 -2.73
N ALA A 23 3.33 5.28 -2.88
CA ALA A 23 2.65 5.41 -4.17
C ALA A 23 3.00 6.75 -4.84
N GLU A 24 2.88 7.87 -4.12
CA GLU A 24 3.24 9.22 -4.58
C GLU A 24 4.70 9.30 -5.10
N ARG A 25 5.62 8.57 -4.47
CA ARG A 25 7.03 8.58 -4.86
C ARG A 25 7.37 7.60 -5.98
N GLY A 26 6.52 6.62 -6.27
CA GLY A 26 6.60 5.76 -7.46
C GLY A 26 7.85 4.85 -7.59
N TYR A 27 8.71 4.71 -6.57
CA TYR A 27 9.98 3.96 -6.71
C TYR A 27 9.91 2.48 -6.29
N ALA A 28 8.75 2.00 -5.84
CA ALA A 28 8.58 0.63 -5.36
C ALA A 28 7.21 0.04 -5.72
N ASP A 29 7.15 -1.28 -5.86
CA ASP A 29 5.91 -2.05 -5.89
C ASP A 29 5.44 -2.29 -4.46
N ILE A 30 4.16 -2.03 -4.19
CA ILE A 30 3.59 -2.05 -2.84
C ILE A 30 2.69 -3.27 -2.70
N VAL A 31 2.88 -4.04 -1.62
CA VAL A 31 1.97 -5.11 -1.19
C VAL A 31 1.38 -4.72 0.15
N MET A 32 0.07 -4.84 0.28
CA MET A 32 -0.66 -4.52 1.51
C MET A 32 -1.36 -5.77 2.03
N VAL A 33 -1.21 -6.06 3.33
CA VAL A 33 -1.82 -7.19 4.02
C VAL A 33 -2.46 -6.69 5.30
N ASP A 34 -3.69 -7.09 5.56
CA ASP A 34 -4.39 -6.79 6.82
C ASP A 34 -5.19 -8.01 7.28
N VAL A 35 -5.48 -8.08 8.58
CA VAL A 35 -6.36 -9.10 9.18
C VAL A 35 -7.82 -8.75 8.96
N VAL A 36 -8.14 -7.47 8.79
CA VAL A 36 -9.49 -7.00 8.48
C VAL A 36 -9.81 -7.33 7.02
N PRO A 37 -10.88 -8.11 6.75
CA PRO A 37 -11.28 -8.45 5.38
C PRO A 37 -11.48 -7.21 4.51
N ASP A 38 -11.02 -7.29 3.27
CA ASP A 38 -11.15 -6.27 2.22
C ASP A 38 -10.54 -4.88 2.52
N LEU A 39 -10.04 -4.61 3.72
CA LEU A 39 -9.46 -3.31 4.08
C LEU A 39 -8.24 -2.97 3.22
N ALA A 40 -7.30 -3.91 3.10
CA ALA A 40 -6.11 -3.74 2.27
C ALA A 40 -6.49 -3.57 0.78
N LYS A 41 -7.53 -4.27 0.33
CA LYS A 41 -8.02 -4.22 -1.06
C LYS A 41 -8.68 -2.88 -1.37
N GLY A 42 -9.54 -2.37 -0.50
CA GLY A 42 -10.19 -1.08 -0.66
C GLY A 42 -9.17 0.05 -0.75
N LYS A 43 -8.22 0.09 0.19
CA LYS A 43 -7.15 1.10 0.16
C LYS A 43 -6.23 0.95 -1.07
N ALA A 44 -5.99 -0.26 -1.56
CA ALA A 44 -5.22 -0.47 -2.78
C ALA A 44 -5.94 0.11 -4.01
N LEU A 45 -7.26 -0.06 -4.08
CA LEU A 45 -8.08 0.50 -5.15
C LEU A 45 -8.04 2.04 -5.10
N ASP A 46 -8.26 2.64 -3.93
CA ASP A 46 -8.20 4.09 -3.75
C ASP A 46 -6.86 4.68 -4.23
N LEU A 47 -5.74 4.01 -3.93
CA LEU A 47 -4.41 4.44 -4.34
C LEU A 47 -4.13 4.23 -5.83
N ALA A 48 -4.82 3.31 -6.49
CA ALA A 48 -4.65 3.04 -7.92
C ALA A 48 -5.48 3.98 -8.81
N GLU A 49 -6.56 4.55 -8.26
CA GLU A 49 -7.46 5.48 -8.96
C GLU A 49 -7.14 6.96 -8.69
N ALA A 50 -6.22 7.26 -7.75
CA ALA A 50 -5.77 8.61 -7.39
C ALA A 50 -4.77 9.20 -8.41
#